data_AF-A0A843JGR8-F1
#
_entry.id   AF-A0A843JGR8-F1
#
_cell.length_a   1.000
_cell.length_b   1.000
_cell.length_c   1.000
_cell.angle_alpha   90.00
_cell.angle_beta   90.00
_cell.angle_gamma   90.00
#
_symmetry.space_group_name_H-M   'P 1'
#
loop_
_entity.id
_entity.type
_entity.pdbx_description
1 polymer ?
#
loop_
_entity_poly.entity_id
_entity_poly.type
_entity_poly.pdbx_seq_one_letter_code
_entity_poly.pdbx_strand_id
1 'polypeptide(L)'
;MAAHKVICWDCGCDVEDPFVNTCPKCGGLLTVKMDLEPLKGMKPEDLHKEPIGVWRYAPFLPVDYDKRVSIKEGGTPLYSTKALGMEIGIPDLYVKYEGANPTGSFKDRGM
;
A
#
# COMPACT_ATOMS: atom_id res chain seq x y z
N MET A 1 -11.89 2.47 10.47
CA MET A 1 -10.68 1.73 10.06
C MET A 1 -11.08 0.28 9.88
N ALA A 2 -10.65 -0.37 8.81
CA ALA A 2 -10.81 -1.81 8.68
C ALA A 2 -10.02 -2.50 9.82
N ALA A 3 -10.67 -3.38 10.56
CA ALA A 3 -9.97 -4.21 11.52
C ALA A 3 -8.93 -5.07 10.79
N HIS A 4 -7.81 -5.39 11.43
CA HIS A 4 -6.79 -6.22 10.81
C HIS A 4 -6.16 -7.18 11.80
N LYS A 5 -5.57 -8.27 11.28
CA LYS A 5 -4.80 -9.25 12.04
C LYS A 5 -3.52 -9.57 11.28
N VAL A 6 -2.44 -9.82 12.01
CA VAL A 6 -1.24 -10.43 11.43
C VAL A 6 -1.43 -11.96 11.45
N ILE A 7 -1.23 -12.60 10.31
CA ILE A 7 -1.35 -14.05 10.16
C ILE A 7 -0.14 -14.62 9.45
N CYS A 8 0.13 -15.91 9.62
CA CYS A 8 1.08 -16.61 8.77
C CYS A 8 0.47 -16.88 7.39
N TRP A 9 1.20 -16.55 6.33
CA TRP A 9 0.80 -16.85 4.95
C TRP A 9 0.67 -18.36 4.70
N ASP A 10 1.59 -19.16 5.23
CA ASP A 10 1.68 -20.59 4.92
C ASP A 10 0.73 -21.45 5.75
N CYS A 11 0.68 -21.25 7.07
CA CYS A 11 -0.12 -22.10 7.97
C CYS A 11 -1.42 -21.45 8.47
N GLY A 12 -1.63 -20.17 8.16
CA GLY A 12 -2.86 -19.44 8.50
C GLY A 12 -3.07 -19.14 9.99
N CYS A 13 -2.09 -19.41 10.86
CA CYS A 13 -2.24 -19.09 12.28
C CYS A 13 -2.21 -17.57 12.50
N ASP A 14 -3.05 -17.11 13.44
CA ASP A 14 -2.98 -15.74 13.95
C ASP A 14 -1.66 -15.55 14.72
N VAL A 15 -1.05 -14.37 14.57
CA VAL A 15 0.20 -13.99 15.25
C VAL A 15 -0.07 -12.68 16.00
N GLU A 16 -0.02 -12.74 17.33
CA GLU A 16 -0.31 -11.59 18.20
C GLU A 16 0.93 -10.77 18.55
N ASP A 17 2.10 -11.42 18.66
CA ASP A 17 3.35 -10.73 18.97
C ASP A 17 3.79 -9.87 17.78
N PRO A 18 3.85 -8.53 17.93
CA PRO A 18 4.23 -7.64 16.83
C PRO A 18 5.74 -7.62 16.56
N PHE A 19 6.57 -8.25 17.40
CA PHE A 19 8.03 -8.19 17.30
C PHE A 19 8.64 -9.41 16.60
N VAL A 20 7.84 -10.39 16.21
CA VAL A 20 8.32 -11.54 15.45
C VAL A 20 8.40 -11.24 13.94
N ASN A 21 9.49 -11.68 13.31
CA ASN A 21 9.70 -11.50 11.86
C ASN A 21 9.19 -12.70 11.02
N THR A 22 8.95 -13.84 11.68
CA THR A 22 8.53 -15.10 11.05
C THR A 22 7.48 -15.77 11.92
N CYS A 23 6.66 -16.63 11.31
CA CYS A 23 5.67 -17.41 12.02
C CYS A 23 6.31 -18.26 13.14
N PRO A 24 5.91 -18.10 14.40
CA PRO A 24 6.44 -18.89 15.52
C PRO A 24 6.15 -20.39 15.40
N LYS A 25 5.13 -20.77 14.62
CA LYS A 25 4.68 -22.16 14.46
C LYS A 25 5.40 -22.92 13.35
N CYS A 26 5.61 -22.31 12.19
CA CYS A 26 6.17 -22.99 11.01
C CYS A 26 7.37 -22.30 10.36
N GLY A 27 7.78 -21.12 10.85
CA GLY A 27 8.87 -20.32 10.25
C GLY A 27 8.50 -19.57 8.97
N GLY A 28 7.24 -19.66 8.52
CA GLY A 28 6.73 -19.00 7.31
C GLY A 28 6.63 -17.48 7.42
N LEU A 29 6.35 -16.83 6.28
CA LEU A 29 6.18 -15.37 6.22
C LEU A 29 4.89 -14.90 6.89
N LEU A 30 4.93 -13.71 7.45
CA LEU A 30 3.77 -13.04 8.04
C LEU A 30 3.12 -12.13 7.00
N THR A 31 1.79 -11.99 7.07
CA THR A 31 1.00 -11.08 6.25
C THR A 31 -0.08 -10.41 7.09
N VAL A 32 -0.67 -9.34 6.55
CA VAL A 32 -1.78 -8.62 7.19
C VAL A 32 -3.09 -9.01 6.52
N LYS A 33 -4.01 -9.57 7.30
CA LYS A 33 -5.39 -9.84 6.90
C LYS A 33 -6.28 -8.70 7.34
N MET A 34 -6.84 -7.97 6.37
CA MET A 34 -7.80 -6.89 6.58
C MET A 34 -9.23 -7.44 6.61
N ASP A 35 -10.08 -6.92 7.49
CA ASP A 35 -11.53 -7.03 7.41
C ASP A 35 -12.09 -5.85 6.60
N LEU A 36 -12.43 -6.12 5.36
CA LEU A 36 -12.91 -5.11 4.41
C LEU A 36 -14.43 -5.03 4.33
N GLU A 37 -15.19 -5.86 5.06
CA GLU A 37 -16.66 -5.80 5.03
C GLU A 37 -17.22 -4.40 5.35
N PRO A 38 -16.66 -3.64 6.32
CA PRO A 38 -17.12 -2.26 6.58
C PRO A 38 -16.92 -1.28 5.41
N LEU A 39 -16.06 -1.63 4.44
CA LEU A 39 -15.71 -0.76 3.30
C LEU A 39 -16.42 -1.17 2.01
N LYS A 40 -17.24 -2.23 2.02
CA LYS A 40 -17.86 -2.81 0.82
C LYS A 40 -18.70 -1.83 -0.01
N GLY A 41 -19.29 -0.81 0.63
CA GLY A 41 -20.09 0.23 -0.03
C GLY A 41 -19.32 1.49 -0.42
N MET A 42 -18.02 1.58 -0.09
CA MET A 42 -17.20 2.76 -0.34
C MET A 42 -16.92 2.90 -1.84
N LYS A 43 -17.06 4.12 -2.36
CA LYS A 43 -16.80 4.44 -3.76
C LYS A 43 -15.49 5.22 -3.90
N PRO A 44 -14.85 5.23 -5.09
CA PRO A 44 -13.63 6.01 -5.30
C PRO A 44 -13.77 7.49 -4.94
N GLU A 45 -14.95 8.08 -5.16
CA GLU A 45 -15.21 9.49 -4.86
C GLU A 45 -15.15 9.79 -3.36
N ASP A 46 -15.44 8.82 -2.50
CA ASP A 46 -15.36 8.98 -1.05
C ASP A 46 -13.93 9.26 -0.57
N LEU A 47 -12.94 8.80 -1.35
CA LEU A 47 -11.51 8.98 -1.08
C LEU A 47 -11.00 10.37 -1.50
N HIS A 48 -11.75 11.10 -2.34
CA HIS A 48 -11.31 12.41 -2.84
C HIS A 48 -11.32 13.51 -1.77
N LYS A 49 -11.85 13.22 -0.57
CA LYS A 49 -11.80 14.10 0.60
C LYS A 49 -10.36 14.38 1.07
N GLU A 50 -9.44 13.47 0.77
CA GLU A 50 -8.02 13.60 1.06
C GLU A 50 -7.20 13.91 -0.21
N PRO A 51 -6.14 14.72 -0.12
CA PRO A 51 -5.17 14.89 -1.21
C PRO A 51 -4.62 13.55 -1.71
N ILE A 52 -4.18 13.49 -2.96
CA ILE A 52 -3.63 12.24 -3.51
C ILE A 52 -2.31 11.91 -2.80
N GLY A 53 -2.26 10.75 -2.17
CA GLY A 53 -1.16 10.33 -1.30
C GLY A 53 -1.47 8.97 -0.68
N VAL A 54 -0.58 8.48 0.20
CA VAL A 54 -0.82 7.22 0.93
C VAL A 54 -2.05 7.32 1.82
N TRP A 55 -2.16 8.40 2.59
CA TRP A 55 -3.20 8.59 3.60
C TRP A 55 -4.62 8.77 3.04
N ARG A 56 -4.77 9.06 1.74
CA ARG A 56 -6.05 8.96 1.03
C ARG A 56 -6.71 7.59 1.19
N TYR A 57 -5.90 6.54 1.27
CA TYR A 57 -6.36 5.16 1.34
C TYR A 57 -6.35 4.59 2.75
N ALA A 58 -6.20 5.44 3.78
CA ALA A 58 -6.19 5.02 5.18
C ALA A 58 -7.32 4.07 5.60
N PRO A 59 -8.57 4.16 5.08
CA PRO A 59 -9.60 3.16 5.39
C PRO A 59 -9.17 1.71 5.10
N PHE A 60 -8.33 1.51 4.08
CA PHE A 60 -7.82 0.21 3.61
C PHE A 60 -6.44 -0.17 4.17
N LEU A 61 -5.85 0.68 5.03
CA LEU A 61 -4.54 0.45 5.60
C LEU A 61 -4.66 -0.06 7.05
N PRO A 62 -3.76 -0.96 7.50
CA PRO A 62 -3.73 -1.47 8.88
C PRO A 62 -3.08 -0.47 9.85
N VAL A 63 -3.50 0.79 9.83
CA VAL A 63 -2.84 1.88 10.57
C VAL A 63 -3.84 2.79 11.27
N ASP A 64 -3.41 3.36 12.38
CA ASP A 64 -4.14 4.39 13.10
C ASP A 64 -3.98 5.76 12.43
N TYR A 65 -5.04 6.21 11.74
CA TYR A 65 -5.04 7.48 11.01
C TYR A 65 -4.76 8.68 11.93
N ASP A 66 -5.19 8.63 13.19
CA ASP A 66 -4.98 9.72 14.15
C ASP A 66 -3.53 9.79 14.63
N LYS A 67 -2.75 8.71 14.46
CA LYS A 67 -1.32 8.62 14.79
C LYS A 67 -0.41 8.69 13.56
N ARG A 68 -0.95 9.06 12.40
CA ARG A 68 -0.19 9.08 11.15
C ARG A 68 1.01 10.03 11.22
N VAL A 69 2.12 9.58 10.65
CA VAL A 69 3.28 10.40 10.34
C VAL A 69 3.38 10.46 8.82
N SER A 70 3.53 11.65 8.26
CA SER A 70 3.59 11.82 6.81
C SER A 70 4.56 12.90 6.41
N ILE A 71 5.26 12.64 5.32
CA ILE A 71 6.06 13.61 4.57
C ILE A 71 5.36 13.99 3.24
N LYS A 72 4.06 13.68 3.12
CA LYS A 72 3.21 13.87 1.93
C LYS A 72 3.58 12.97 0.76
N GLU A 73 3.97 11.74 1.08
CA GLU A 73 4.26 10.65 0.16
C GLU A 73 3.04 10.15 -0.64
N GLY A 74 3.32 9.56 -1.80
CA GLY A 74 2.32 9.09 -2.76
C GLY A 74 1.99 10.13 -3.83
N GLY A 75 0.92 9.90 -4.59
CA GLY A 75 0.52 10.82 -5.67
C GLY A 75 1.54 11.00 -6.81
N THR A 76 2.54 10.13 -6.90
CA THR A 76 3.65 10.21 -7.85
C THR A 76 3.19 10.21 -9.31
N PRO A 77 3.98 10.78 -10.25
CA PRO A 77 3.61 10.83 -11.66
C PRO A 77 3.46 9.46 -12.33
N LEU A 78 2.55 9.38 -13.30
CA LEU A 78 2.46 8.29 -14.27
C LEU A 78 2.83 8.86 -15.64
N TYR A 79 4.04 8.58 -16.12
CA TYR A 79 4.53 9.10 -17.39
C TYR A 79 4.11 8.20 -18.54
N SER A 80 3.59 8.79 -19.62
CA SER A 80 3.51 8.11 -20.92
C SER A 80 4.89 8.13 -21.57
N THR A 81 5.39 6.97 -21.98
CA THR A 81 6.75 6.80 -22.52
C THR A 81 6.71 6.36 -23.99
N LYS A 82 6.13 7.21 -24.84
CA LYS A 82 5.88 6.89 -26.26
C LYS A 82 7.14 6.49 -27.03
N ALA A 83 8.25 7.20 -26.83
CA ALA A 83 9.50 6.94 -27.56
C ALA A 83 10.04 5.53 -27.26
N LEU A 84 10.18 5.19 -25.97
CA LEU A 84 10.57 3.85 -25.54
C LEU A 84 9.55 2.80 -26.01
N GLY A 85 8.27 3.12 -25.93
CA GLY A 85 7.20 2.24 -26.40
C GLY A 85 7.33 1.88 -27.89
N MET A 86 7.63 2.85 -28.76
CA MET A 86 7.88 2.61 -30.18
C MET A 86 9.13 1.74 -30.41
N GLU A 87 10.19 1.98 -29.65
CA GLU A 87 11.46 1.24 -29.75
C GLU A 87 11.28 -0.26 -29.45
N ILE A 88 10.46 -0.60 -28.45
CA ILE A 88 10.25 -1.99 -28.01
C ILE A 88 8.94 -2.62 -28.51
N GLY A 89 8.18 -1.92 -29.35
CA GLY A 89 6.92 -2.41 -29.92
C GLY A 89 5.73 -2.42 -28.95
N ILE A 90 5.75 -1.61 -27.89
CA ILE A 90 4.66 -1.44 -26.91
C ILE A 90 4.08 -0.02 -27.04
N PRO A 91 2.98 0.18 -27.78
CA PRO A 91 2.45 1.52 -28.08
C PRO A 91 1.93 2.27 -26.84
N ASP A 92 1.34 1.54 -25.88
CA ASP A 92 0.72 2.10 -24.67
C ASP A 92 1.60 1.81 -23.44
N LEU A 93 2.86 2.26 -23.50
CA LEU A 93 3.80 2.11 -22.40
C LEU A 93 3.73 3.30 -21.43
N TYR A 94 3.67 2.98 -20.13
CA TYR A 94 3.68 3.94 -19.04
C TYR A 94 4.68 3.56 -17.95
N VAL A 95 5.24 4.57 -17.28
CA VAL A 95 6.11 4.40 -16.13
C VAL A 95 5.51 5.11 -14.91
N LYS A 96 5.28 4.36 -13.84
CA LYS A 96 4.91 4.90 -12.53
C LYS A 96 6.19 5.29 -11.79
N TYR A 97 6.47 6.60 -11.73
CA TYR A 97 7.75 7.08 -11.22
C TYR A 97 7.73 7.30 -9.70
N GLU A 98 8.02 6.24 -8.95
CA GLU A 98 8.08 6.27 -7.49
C GLU A 98 9.29 7.01 -6.90
N GLY A 99 10.26 7.38 -7.74
CA GLY A 99 11.38 8.25 -7.33
C GLY A 99 10.98 9.71 -7.10
N ALA A 100 9.72 10.08 -7.38
CA ALA A 100 9.19 11.42 -7.07
C ALA A 100 8.63 11.56 -5.65
N ASN A 101 8.68 10.50 -4.82
CA ASN A 101 8.38 10.63 -3.40
C ASN A 101 9.48 11.48 -2.69
N PRO A 102 9.22 12.05 -1.51
CA PRO A 102 10.11 13.03 -0.88
C PRO A 102 11.55 12.57 -0.61
N THR A 103 11.80 11.29 -0.32
CA THR A 103 13.17 10.76 -0.14
C THR A 103 13.81 10.27 -1.44
N GLY A 104 13.08 10.31 -2.55
CA GLY A 104 13.50 9.75 -3.83
C GLY A 104 13.28 8.24 -3.95
N SER A 105 12.48 7.63 -3.07
CA SER A 105 12.31 6.17 -2.99
C SER A 105 10.84 5.78 -2.88
N PHE A 106 10.48 4.63 -3.47
CA PHE A 106 9.15 4.03 -3.28
C PHE A 106 8.88 3.65 -1.81
N LYS A 107 9.94 3.49 -1.01
CA LYS A 107 9.82 3.06 0.38
C LYS A 107 9.10 4.06 1.27
N ASP A 108 9.02 5.32 0.86
CA ASP A 108 8.26 6.35 1.60
C ASP A 108 6.82 5.92 1.85
N ARG A 109 6.24 5.07 1.00
CA ARG A 109 4.87 4.58 1.16
C ARG A 109 4.65 3.62 2.32
N GLY A 110 5.70 2.94 2.79
CA GLY A 110 5.60 1.87 3.77
C GLY A 110 6.41 2.11 5.04
N MET A 111 7.08 3.26 5.15
CA MET A 111 7.86 3.66 6.34
C MET A 111 6.99 4.35 7.38
#